data_AF-A0A6G0XHD2-F1
#
_entry.id   AF-A0A6G0XHD2-F1
#
_cell.length_a   1.000
_cell.length_b   1.000
_cell.length_c   1.000
_cell.angle_alpha   90.00
_cell.angle_beta   90.00
_cell.angle_gamma   90.00
#
_symmetry.space_group_name_H-M   'P 1'
#
loop_
_entity.id
_entity.type
_entity.pdbx_description
1 polymer ?
#
loop_
_entity_poly.entity_id
_entity_poly.type
_entity_poly.pdbx_seq_one_letter_code
_entity_poly.pdbx_strand_id
1 'polypeptide(L)'
;MRTTCLLAILTGVSATNATWSWVSVNGVDLTPTFASANIVSLSNVSSIETCSSVAAANHKLYATLGQDKVCKTFDVTYTYKLADGVTSAARYNSDDYECFGSANFEGDDTFATNSTRFDRCLDTCKNLFDTTTNERCNAVSWIQQPGESSGRCYFKFLKNPLREPRTNVRGAIACRSRSSVFHALGVVKVDGITFEQGGSVVTKPRAGTLQECARIMAQSGRYANYHRITRYCAVLDVSYKYTLSPSSTGLVKYNTSDYVCTGNGDFFGEDISDSAMRFDQCLDTCKDSFSSTSQKQCNAVTWVATEGQDMGRCYLKYLHGDRPAGPNALGAISCMKSPLN
;
A
#
# COMPACT_ATOMS: atom_id res chain seq x y z
N MET A 1 -18.78 -44.23 -23.48
CA MET A 1 -18.97 -43.19 -22.47
C MET A 1 -18.28 -41.93 -22.96
N ARG A 2 -19.04 -40.85 -23.21
CA ARG A 2 -18.50 -39.58 -23.74
C ARG A 2 -17.92 -38.77 -22.59
N THR A 3 -16.63 -38.45 -22.67
CA THR A 3 -15.91 -37.60 -21.74
C THR A 3 -16.20 -36.14 -22.08
N THR A 4 -17.01 -35.48 -21.25
CA THR A 4 -17.29 -34.04 -21.38
C THR A 4 -16.14 -33.28 -20.72
N CYS A 5 -15.30 -32.65 -21.54
CA CYS A 5 -14.26 -31.74 -21.09
C CYS A 5 -14.92 -30.40 -20.72
N LEU A 6 -15.00 -30.09 -19.42
CA LEU A 6 -15.44 -28.76 -18.98
C LEU A 6 -14.31 -27.75 -19.27
N LEU A 7 -14.55 -26.89 -20.24
CA LEU A 7 -13.76 -25.69 -20.49
C LEU A 7 -14.04 -24.69 -19.36
N ALA A 8 -13.08 -24.48 -18.47
CA ALA A 8 -13.15 -23.40 -17.50
C ALA A 8 -12.96 -22.05 -18.23
N ILE A 9 -14.00 -21.22 -18.19
CA ILE A 9 -13.96 -19.86 -18.71
C ILE A 9 -13.09 -19.04 -17.75
N LEU A 10 -11.85 -18.75 -18.17
CA LEU A 10 -11.01 -17.69 -17.60
C LEU A 10 -11.70 -16.35 -17.87
N THR A 11 -12.55 -15.90 -16.94
CA THR A 11 -13.03 -14.52 -16.94
C THR A 11 -11.86 -13.62 -16.55
N GLY A 12 -11.59 -12.64 -17.42
CA GLY A 12 -10.44 -11.75 -17.31
C GLY A 12 -10.38 -11.06 -15.96
N VAL A 13 -9.23 -11.17 -15.31
CA VAL A 13 -8.87 -10.36 -14.15
C VAL A 13 -8.90 -8.91 -14.62
N SER A 14 -9.88 -8.16 -14.16
CA SER A 14 -9.85 -6.70 -14.30
C SER A 14 -8.65 -6.22 -13.49
N ALA A 15 -7.59 -5.81 -14.17
CA ALA A 15 -6.49 -5.10 -13.53
C ALA A 15 -7.12 -3.95 -12.74
N THR A 16 -7.01 -3.99 -11.41
CA THR A 16 -7.47 -2.89 -10.58
C THR A 16 -6.65 -1.67 -10.99
N ASN A 17 -7.30 -0.69 -11.62
CA ASN A 17 -6.64 0.57 -11.96
C ASN A 17 -6.08 1.17 -10.67
N ALA A 18 -4.78 1.47 -10.68
CA ALA A 18 -4.11 2.07 -9.53
C ALA A 18 -4.88 3.32 -9.07
N THR A 19 -5.11 3.43 -7.77
CA THR A 19 -5.73 4.61 -7.18
C THR A 19 -4.70 5.72 -7.16
N TRP A 20 -4.93 6.79 -7.92
CA TRP A 20 -4.02 7.93 -7.96
C TRP A 20 -4.47 9.01 -6.99
N SER A 21 -3.50 9.70 -6.38
CA SER A 21 -3.74 10.86 -5.53
C SER A 21 -2.68 11.93 -5.75
N TRP A 22 -2.89 13.11 -5.16
CA TRP A 22 -2.02 14.27 -5.31
C TRP A 22 -1.51 14.71 -3.95
N VAL A 23 -0.22 15.03 -3.87
CA VAL A 23 0.39 15.67 -2.72
C VAL A 23 0.69 17.11 -3.08
N SER A 24 0.04 18.05 -2.39
CA SER A 24 0.20 19.49 -2.59
C SER A 24 1.29 20.05 -1.68
N VAL A 25 2.07 21.01 -2.18
CA VAL A 25 3.17 21.65 -1.48
C VAL A 25 3.09 23.15 -1.68
N ASN A 26 3.01 23.89 -0.57
CA ASN A 26 2.93 25.34 -0.59
C ASN A 26 4.33 25.97 -0.61
N GLY A 27 4.47 27.09 -1.29
CA GLY A 27 5.73 27.85 -1.39
C GLY A 27 6.72 27.23 -2.37
N VAL A 28 6.25 26.38 -3.29
CA VAL A 28 7.08 25.60 -4.20
C VAL A 28 6.60 25.75 -5.62
N ASP A 29 7.53 26.11 -6.50
CA ASP A 29 7.35 26.09 -7.95
C ASP A 29 8.04 24.86 -8.53
N LEU A 30 7.24 23.85 -8.86
CA LEU A 30 7.66 22.78 -9.76
C LEU A 30 7.63 23.31 -11.19
N THR A 31 8.78 23.24 -11.84
CA THR A 31 8.95 23.76 -13.21
C THR A 31 9.25 22.63 -14.19
N PRO A 32 8.71 22.68 -15.41
CA PRO A 32 9.08 21.71 -16.43
C PRO A 32 10.57 21.85 -16.78
N THR A 33 11.28 20.73 -16.85
CA THR A 33 12.75 20.74 -17.03
C THR A 33 13.18 20.98 -18.48
N PHE A 34 12.27 20.83 -19.44
CA PHE A 34 12.58 20.98 -20.86
C PHE A 34 11.53 21.84 -21.56
N ALA A 35 11.95 22.64 -22.55
CA ALA A 35 11.06 23.43 -23.39
C ALA A 35 10.07 22.58 -24.20
N SER A 36 10.37 21.28 -24.38
CA SER A 36 9.51 20.28 -25.02
C SER A 36 8.55 19.58 -24.06
N ALA A 37 8.47 19.99 -22.79
CA ALA A 37 7.47 19.45 -21.90
C ALA A 37 6.08 19.77 -22.45
N ASN A 38 5.20 18.77 -22.52
CA ASN A 38 3.80 18.96 -22.87
C ASN A 38 3.10 19.75 -21.76
N ILE A 39 3.15 21.08 -21.86
CA ILE A 39 2.58 21.99 -20.88
C ILE A 39 1.15 22.32 -21.29
N VAL A 40 0.19 22.06 -20.42
CA VAL A 40 -1.15 22.65 -20.52
C VAL A 40 -1.20 23.82 -19.54
N SER A 41 -1.54 25.00 -20.04
CA SER A 41 -1.67 26.23 -19.26
C SER A 41 -3.11 26.71 -19.25
N LEU A 42 -3.61 27.07 -18.07
CA LEU A 42 -4.97 27.59 -17.89
C LEU A 42 -4.94 28.80 -16.96
N SER A 43 -5.52 29.92 -17.41
CA SER A 43 -5.62 31.16 -16.61
C SER A 43 -6.86 31.16 -15.72
N ASN A 44 -6.87 32.03 -14.70
CA ASN A 44 -7.99 32.24 -13.78
C ASN A 44 -8.38 31.00 -12.97
N VAL A 45 -7.41 30.11 -12.68
CA VAL A 45 -7.64 28.94 -11.82
C VAL A 45 -7.63 29.35 -10.35
N SER A 46 -8.67 28.98 -9.61
CA SER A 46 -8.90 29.44 -8.24
C SER A 46 -8.23 28.61 -7.15
N SER A 47 -7.77 27.39 -7.47
CA SER A 47 -7.27 26.42 -6.49
C SER A 47 -6.35 25.38 -7.11
N ILE A 48 -5.44 24.83 -6.29
CA ILE A 48 -4.52 23.78 -6.74
C ILE A 48 -5.28 22.49 -7.06
N GLU A 49 -6.39 22.21 -6.38
CA GLU A 49 -7.26 21.04 -6.62
C GLU A 49 -7.88 21.07 -8.02
N THR A 50 -8.27 22.27 -8.49
CA THR A 50 -8.74 22.45 -9.86
C THR A 50 -7.60 22.20 -10.86
N CYS A 51 -6.41 22.72 -10.56
CA CYS A 51 -5.23 22.51 -11.41
C CYS A 51 -4.81 21.02 -11.48
N SER A 52 -4.84 20.30 -10.36
CA SER A 52 -4.60 18.85 -10.30
C SER A 52 -5.67 18.03 -11.04
N SER A 53 -6.92 18.49 -11.05
CA SER A 53 -8.00 17.85 -11.83
C SER A 53 -7.78 18.01 -13.33
N VAL A 54 -7.36 19.20 -13.79
CA VAL A 54 -6.95 19.45 -15.18
C VAL A 54 -5.75 18.59 -15.54
N ALA A 55 -4.74 18.51 -14.67
CA ALA A 55 -3.58 17.66 -14.85
C ALA A 55 -3.98 16.19 -15.02
N ALA A 56 -4.85 15.67 -14.15
CA ALA A 56 -5.34 14.30 -14.20
C ALA A 56 -6.10 13.98 -15.50
N ALA A 57 -6.97 14.89 -15.96
CA ALA A 57 -7.71 14.75 -17.21
C ALA A 57 -6.79 14.75 -18.45
N ASN A 58 -5.63 15.40 -18.36
CA ASN A 58 -4.61 15.44 -19.41
C ASN A 58 -3.46 14.44 -19.19
N HIS A 59 -3.66 13.45 -18.31
CA HIS A 59 -2.67 12.43 -17.96
C HIS A 59 -1.30 12.97 -17.48
N LYS A 60 -1.30 14.16 -16.89
CA LYS A 60 -0.10 14.80 -16.33
C LYS A 60 0.20 14.28 -14.92
N LEU A 61 1.47 14.36 -14.54
CA LEU A 61 1.99 13.94 -13.24
C LEU A 61 2.17 15.12 -12.26
N TYR A 62 2.25 16.33 -12.78
CA TYR A 62 2.55 17.52 -11.98
C TYR A 62 1.62 18.68 -12.34
N ALA A 63 1.34 19.51 -11.34
CA ALA A 63 0.54 20.71 -11.46
C ALA A 63 1.19 21.83 -10.63
N THR A 64 1.20 23.05 -11.14
CA THR A 64 1.68 24.25 -10.42
C THR A 64 0.67 25.38 -10.63
N LEU A 65 0.20 25.98 -9.54
CA LEU A 65 -0.63 27.17 -9.53
C LEU A 65 0.21 28.36 -9.08
N GLY A 66 0.46 29.29 -10.01
CA GLY A 66 1.17 30.54 -9.73
C GLY A 66 0.30 31.58 -9.02
N GLN A 67 0.94 32.62 -8.48
CA GLN A 67 0.27 33.77 -7.88
C GLN A 67 -0.66 34.51 -8.86
N ASP A 68 -0.32 34.46 -10.15
CA ASP A 68 -1.08 35.00 -11.28
C ASP A 68 -2.34 34.19 -11.61
N LYS A 69 -2.68 33.18 -10.79
CA LYS A 69 -3.78 32.24 -11.02
C LYS A 69 -3.63 31.46 -12.34
N VAL A 70 -2.40 31.33 -12.83
CA VAL A 70 -2.09 30.49 -13.99
C VAL A 70 -1.70 29.10 -13.49
N CYS A 71 -2.52 28.12 -13.86
CA CYS A 71 -2.25 26.71 -13.69
C CYS A 71 -1.38 26.21 -14.83
N LYS A 72 -0.27 25.54 -14.51
CA LYS A 72 0.61 24.84 -15.45
C LYS A 72 0.63 23.37 -15.08
N THR A 73 0.42 22.48 -16.05
CA THR A 73 0.48 21.02 -15.82
C THR A 73 1.45 20.38 -16.80
N PHE A 74 2.20 19.37 -16.35
CA PHE A 74 3.30 18.78 -17.13
C PHE A 74 3.64 17.37 -16.64
N ASP A 75 4.35 16.62 -17.48
CA ASP A 75 4.66 15.20 -17.24
C ASP A 75 5.94 14.98 -16.43
N VAL A 76 6.91 15.89 -16.56
CA VAL A 76 8.25 15.70 -16.00
C VAL A 76 8.77 16.98 -15.39
N THR A 77 9.30 16.86 -14.17
CA THR A 77 10.12 17.87 -13.53
C THR A 77 11.25 17.22 -12.74
N TYR A 78 12.44 17.80 -12.86
CA TYR A 78 13.58 17.60 -12.01
C TYR A 78 13.81 18.82 -11.11
N THR A 79 13.08 19.91 -11.34
CA THR A 79 13.40 21.23 -10.80
C THR A 79 12.33 21.67 -9.82
N TYR A 80 12.81 22.06 -8.66
CA TYR A 80 12.04 22.47 -7.51
C TYR A 80 12.62 23.81 -7.06
N LYS A 81 11.81 24.86 -6.93
CA LYS A 81 12.30 26.13 -6.37
C LYS A 81 11.33 26.64 -5.33
N LEU A 82 11.86 27.25 -4.27
CA LEU A 82 11.03 27.99 -3.34
C LEU A 82 10.51 29.24 -4.03
N ALA A 83 9.20 29.44 -3.98
CA ALA A 83 8.51 30.57 -4.57
C ALA A 83 7.28 30.89 -3.74
N ASP A 84 7.30 32.06 -3.08
CA ASP A 84 6.19 32.51 -2.25
C ASP A 84 4.90 32.60 -3.07
N GLY A 85 3.76 32.26 -2.47
CA GLY A 85 2.44 32.31 -3.10
C GLY A 85 2.23 31.35 -4.28
N VAL A 86 3.18 30.44 -4.56
CA VAL A 86 3.03 29.34 -5.51
C VAL A 86 2.65 28.08 -4.75
N THR A 87 1.73 27.29 -5.31
CA THR A 87 1.42 25.95 -4.80
C THR A 87 1.58 24.95 -5.93
N SER A 88 2.33 23.88 -5.68
CA SER A 88 2.47 22.78 -6.63
C SER A 88 1.86 21.50 -6.08
N ALA A 89 1.57 20.56 -6.96
CA ALA A 89 1.13 19.23 -6.60
C ALA A 89 1.79 18.17 -7.49
N ALA A 90 2.11 17.04 -6.89
CA ALA A 90 2.67 15.88 -7.59
C ALA A 90 1.75 14.66 -7.41
N ARG A 91 1.59 13.90 -8.49
CA ARG A 91 0.76 12.70 -8.53
C ARG A 91 1.53 11.50 -8.01
N TYR A 92 0.87 10.64 -7.23
CA TYR A 92 1.43 9.39 -6.71
C TYR A 92 0.38 8.28 -6.66
N ASN A 93 0.83 7.03 -6.61
CA ASN A 93 -0.04 5.88 -6.41
C ASN A 93 -0.39 5.77 -4.92
N SER A 94 -1.64 6.04 -4.57
CA SER A 94 -2.12 5.94 -3.19
C SER A 94 -2.47 4.52 -2.77
N ASP A 95 -2.38 3.52 -3.64
CA ASP A 95 -2.36 2.14 -3.17
C ASP A 95 -1.00 1.77 -2.55
N ASP A 96 0.08 2.37 -3.05
CA ASP A 96 1.45 2.07 -2.62
C ASP A 96 1.94 3.00 -1.51
N TYR A 97 1.60 4.29 -1.56
CA TYR A 97 2.20 5.32 -0.71
C TYR A 97 1.19 6.21 0.01
N GLU A 98 1.62 6.80 1.13
CA GLU A 98 1.03 7.97 1.77
C GLU A 98 2.06 9.09 1.69
N CYS A 99 1.67 10.25 1.14
CA CYS A 99 2.57 11.37 0.88
C CYS A 99 2.12 12.64 1.59
N PHE A 100 3.09 13.44 2.01
CA PHE A 100 2.94 14.63 2.82
C PHE A 100 3.74 15.76 2.18
N GLY A 101 3.07 16.88 1.88
CA GLY A 101 3.72 18.06 1.35
C GLY A 101 4.31 18.93 2.45
N SER A 102 5.37 19.66 2.10
CA SER A 102 6.11 20.50 3.04
C SER A 102 6.54 19.73 4.29
N ALA A 103 6.99 18.49 4.09
CA ALA A 103 7.28 17.55 5.16
C ALA A 103 8.48 16.65 4.82
N ASN A 104 9.15 16.15 5.86
CA ASN A 104 10.34 15.30 5.77
C ASN A 104 10.31 14.19 6.83
N PHE A 105 10.80 13.00 6.49
CA PHE A 105 11.17 12.00 7.49
C PHE A 105 12.65 12.20 7.84
N GLU A 106 12.97 12.77 9.01
CA GLU A 106 14.36 13.06 9.39
C GLU A 106 15.14 11.78 9.74
N GLY A 107 16.37 11.66 9.19
CA GLY A 107 17.25 10.51 9.38
C GLY A 107 16.83 9.27 8.58
N ASP A 108 17.38 8.12 8.97
CA ASP A 108 17.13 6.80 8.36
C ASP A 108 17.41 6.75 6.83
N ASP A 109 18.27 7.65 6.35
CA ASP A 109 18.70 7.70 4.95
C ASP A 109 19.62 6.51 4.65
N THR A 110 19.26 5.72 3.64
CA THR A 110 20.11 4.63 3.14
C THR A 110 20.94 5.10 1.95
N PHE A 111 20.33 5.88 1.07
CA PHE A 111 20.95 6.36 -0.16
C PHE A 111 20.29 7.66 -0.63
N ALA A 112 21.04 8.51 -1.34
CA ALA A 112 20.50 9.70 -1.99
C ALA A 112 20.96 9.79 -3.44
N THR A 113 20.04 10.17 -4.34
CA THR A 113 20.37 10.40 -5.77
C THR A 113 21.14 11.71 -5.95
N ASN A 114 21.89 11.86 -7.04
CA ASN A 114 22.44 13.16 -7.46
C ASN A 114 21.35 14.10 -8.01
N SER A 115 20.38 13.56 -8.75
CA SER A 115 19.21 14.27 -9.27
C SER A 115 18.17 13.23 -9.67
N THR A 116 16.89 13.46 -9.37
CA THR A 116 15.80 12.64 -9.89
C THR A 116 14.47 13.37 -9.82
N ARG A 117 13.49 12.87 -10.57
CA ARG A 117 12.09 13.29 -10.49
C ARG A 117 11.34 12.55 -9.38
N PHE A 118 10.29 13.16 -8.86
CA PHE A 118 9.53 12.63 -7.72
C PHE A 118 8.83 11.30 -8.01
N ASP A 119 8.22 11.11 -9.19
CA ASP A 119 7.60 9.82 -9.54
C ASP A 119 8.66 8.69 -9.58
N ARG A 120 9.86 8.98 -10.10
CA ARG A 120 10.96 8.03 -10.16
C ARG A 120 11.51 7.69 -8.77
N CYS A 121 11.46 8.62 -7.81
CA CYS A 121 11.74 8.32 -6.40
C CYS A 121 10.87 7.18 -5.89
N LEU A 122 9.55 7.26 -6.12
CA LEU A 122 8.60 6.27 -5.61
C LEU A 122 8.80 4.91 -6.28
N ASP A 123 9.01 4.92 -7.60
CA ASP A 123 9.28 3.69 -8.36
C ASP A 123 10.57 3.00 -7.92
N THR A 124 11.64 3.78 -7.70
CA THR A 124 12.90 3.24 -7.23
C THR A 124 12.77 2.71 -5.81
N CYS A 125 12.15 3.45 -4.88
CA CYS A 125 11.99 2.97 -3.50
C CYS A 125 11.21 1.66 -3.42
N LYS A 126 10.16 1.50 -4.24
CA LYS A 126 9.35 0.26 -4.28
C LYS A 126 10.18 -1.00 -4.54
N ASN A 127 11.24 -0.84 -5.34
CA ASN A 127 12.09 -1.94 -5.80
C ASN A 127 13.46 -1.97 -5.09
N LEU A 128 13.79 -0.95 -4.29
CA LEU A 128 15.09 -0.82 -3.65
C LEU A 128 15.17 -1.71 -2.40
N PHE A 129 16.10 -2.66 -2.44
CA PHE A 129 16.40 -3.58 -1.35
C PHE A 129 17.91 -3.64 -1.15
N ASP A 130 18.34 -3.38 0.08
CA ASP A 130 19.73 -3.49 0.50
C ASP A 130 19.99 -4.92 0.98
N THR A 131 20.78 -5.66 0.20
CA THR A 131 21.12 -7.06 0.52
C THR A 131 22.13 -7.18 1.66
N THR A 132 22.82 -6.09 2.03
CA THR A 132 23.79 -6.10 3.12
C THR A 132 23.13 -5.92 4.47
N THR A 133 22.11 -5.05 4.56
CA THR A 133 21.35 -4.84 5.79
C THR A 133 20.04 -5.65 5.84
N ASN A 134 19.68 -6.31 4.74
CA ASN A 134 18.38 -6.99 4.58
C ASN A 134 17.19 -6.03 4.73
N GLU A 135 17.38 -4.75 4.39
CA GLU A 135 16.39 -3.69 4.54
C GLU A 135 15.81 -3.27 3.19
N ARG A 136 14.49 -3.06 3.14
CA ARG A 136 13.79 -2.56 1.95
C ARG A 136 13.45 -1.09 2.14
N CYS A 137 13.68 -0.27 1.10
CA CYS A 137 13.23 1.11 1.14
C CYS A 137 11.72 1.17 1.43
N ASN A 138 11.36 1.96 2.44
CA ASN A 138 9.98 2.05 2.90
C ASN A 138 9.50 3.50 3.02
N ALA A 139 10.35 4.47 2.73
CA ALA A 139 9.99 5.87 2.61
C ALA A 139 10.98 6.63 1.72
N VAL A 140 10.55 7.80 1.25
CA VAL A 140 11.39 8.76 0.55
C VAL A 140 11.16 10.16 1.08
N SER A 141 12.13 11.03 0.87
CA SER A 141 11.93 12.48 0.92
C SER A 141 12.55 13.11 -0.32
N TRP A 142 11.75 13.86 -1.08
CA TRP A 142 12.19 14.53 -2.30
C TRP A 142 12.24 16.03 -2.06
N ILE A 143 13.43 16.61 -2.23
CA ILE A 143 13.74 18.00 -1.90
C ILE A 143 14.90 18.47 -2.78
N GLN A 144 14.90 19.73 -3.20
CA GLN A 144 16.09 20.38 -3.77
C GLN A 144 16.77 21.20 -2.69
N GLN A 145 18.05 20.93 -2.43
CA GLN A 145 18.81 21.66 -1.43
C GLN A 145 19.22 23.04 -1.97
N PRO A 146 19.50 24.01 -1.07
CA PRO A 146 20.04 25.31 -1.48
C PRO A 146 21.30 25.14 -2.36
N GLY A 147 21.34 25.85 -3.50
CA GLY A 147 22.44 25.79 -4.45
C GLY A 147 22.38 24.62 -5.45
N GLU A 148 21.49 23.65 -5.26
CA GLU A 148 21.27 22.59 -6.24
C GLU A 148 20.39 23.09 -7.39
N SER A 149 20.60 22.53 -8.59
CA SER A 149 19.82 22.84 -9.78
C SER A 149 18.61 21.92 -9.96
N SER A 150 18.49 20.86 -9.16
CA SER A 150 17.43 19.85 -9.28
C SER A 150 17.13 19.18 -7.94
N GLY A 151 15.93 18.61 -7.83
CA GLY A 151 15.48 17.83 -6.69
C GLY A 151 16.24 16.51 -6.58
N ARG A 152 16.43 16.08 -5.33
CA ARG A 152 17.10 14.83 -4.96
C ARG A 152 16.14 13.95 -4.19
N CYS A 153 16.23 12.65 -4.44
CA CYS A 153 15.63 11.65 -3.59
C CYS A 153 16.54 11.32 -2.43
N TYR A 154 15.97 11.25 -1.24
CA TYR A 154 16.53 10.60 -0.09
C TYR A 154 15.71 9.35 0.18
N PHE A 155 16.28 8.18 -0.12
CA PHE A 155 15.67 6.88 0.14
C PHE A 155 15.89 6.49 1.59
N LYS A 156 14.85 5.95 2.22
CA LYS A 156 14.84 5.72 3.66
C LYS A 156 14.35 4.33 4.01
N PHE A 157 14.94 3.80 5.07
CA PHE A 157 14.40 2.67 5.82
C PHE A 157 13.97 3.15 7.20
N LEU A 158 12.72 3.60 7.31
CA LEU A 158 12.15 4.01 8.59
C LEU A 158 12.09 2.81 9.53
N LYS A 159 12.88 2.86 10.59
CA LYS A 159 12.85 1.88 11.68
C LYS A 159 11.49 1.88 12.39
N ASN A 160 10.84 3.03 12.42
CA ASN A 160 9.46 3.20 12.85
C ASN A 160 8.61 3.74 11.69
N PRO A 161 7.96 2.87 10.87
CA PRO A 161 7.09 3.30 9.78
C PRO A 161 5.87 4.14 10.22
N LEU A 162 5.49 4.08 11.50
CA LEU A 162 4.36 4.82 12.06
C LEU A 162 4.73 6.24 12.50
N ARG A 163 6.02 6.58 12.55
CA ARG A 163 6.47 7.93 12.92
C ARG A 163 5.87 8.96 11.95
N GLU A 164 5.34 10.04 12.50
CA GLU A 164 4.82 11.15 11.71
C GLU A 164 5.95 11.98 11.10
N PRO A 165 5.78 12.47 9.86
CA PRO A 165 6.77 13.33 9.24
C PRO A 165 6.81 14.70 9.93
N ARG A 166 7.94 15.38 9.83
CA ARG A 166 8.11 16.73 10.38
C ARG A 166 7.95 17.78 9.30
N THR A 167 7.42 18.94 9.66
CA THR A 167 7.33 20.08 8.75
C THR A 167 8.71 20.43 8.21
N ASN A 168 8.77 20.70 6.92
CA ASN A 168 9.98 21.08 6.22
C ASN A 168 9.74 22.41 5.50
N VAL A 169 10.42 23.47 5.98
CA VAL A 169 10.31 24.83 5.44
C VAL A 169 10.88 24.96 4.02
N ARG A 170 11.66 23.98 3.59
CA ARG A 170 12.17 23.88 2.23
C ARG A 170 11.22 23.10 1.34
N GLY A 171 9.95 22.93 1.73
CA GLY A 171 8.85 22.32 0.96
C GLY A 171 9.11 20.89 0.44
N ALA A 172 9.86 20.08 1.18
CA ALA A 172 10.06 18.69 0.82
C ALA A 172 8.73 17.93 0.64
N ILE A 173 8.74 16.92 -0.24
CA ILE A 173 7.67 15.92 -0.34
C ILE A 173 8.16 14.64 0.32
N ALA A 174 7.53 14.23 1.42
CA ALA A 174 7.82 12.98 2.09
C ALA A 174 6.76 11.94 1.77
N CYS A 175 7.16 10.71 1.45
CA CYS A 175 6.22 9.61 1.26
C CYS A 175 6.68 8.38 2.02
N ARG A 176 5.76 7.64 2.63
CA ARG A 176 6.01 6.33 3.23
C ARG A 176 5.17 5.25 2.56
N SER A 177 5.73 4.04 2.47
CA SER A 177 5.06 2.87 1.93
C SER A 177 3.88 2.49 2.82
N ARG A 178 2.72 2.26 2.22
CA ARG A 178 1.55 1.75 2.94
C ARG A 178 1.76 0.32 3.43
N SER A 179 2.53 -0.48 2.67
CA SER A 179 2.88 -1.85 3.06
C SER A 179 3.67 -1.87 4.38
N SER A 180 4.66 -0.98 4.53
CA SER A 180 5.42 -0.90 5.79
C SER A 180 4.59 -0.38 6.97
N VAL A 181 3.64 0.53 6.73
CA VAL A 181 2.68 0.98 7.75
C VAL A 181 1.78 -0.18 8.19
N PHE A 182 1.19 -0.93 7.26
CA PHE A 182 0.34 -2.07 7.61
C PHE A 182 1.13 -3.17 8.32
N HIS A 183 2.35 -3.47 7.86
CA HIS A 183 3.23 -4.39 8.56
C HIS A 183 3.55 -3.91 9.98
N ALA A 184 3.92 -2.64 10.18
CA ALA A 184 4.18 -2.11 11.53
C ALA A 184 2.95 -2.11 12.45
N LEU A 185 1.73 -2.07 11.90
CA LEU A 185 0.48 -2.24 12.67
C LEU A 185 0.12 -3.71 12.93
N GLY A 186 0.83 -4.67 12.32
CA GLY A 186 0.46 -6.09 12.33
C GLY A 186 -0.85 -6.35 11.61
N VAL A 187 -1.06 -5.72 10.45
CA VAL A 187 -2.31 -5.79 9.69
C VAL A 187 -2.04 -6.27 8.26
N VAL A 188 -2.85 -7.22 7.80
CA VAL A 188 -2.90 -7.64 6.39
C VAL A 188 -4.05 -6.93 5.71
N LYS A 189 -3.77 -6.34 4.55
CA LYS A 189 -4.77 -5.73 3.67
C LYS A 189 -5.19 -6.75 2.61
N VAL A 190 -6.49 -6.96 2.44
CA VAL A 190 -7.08 -7.85 1.44
C VAL A 190 -8.16 -7.10 0.67
N ASP A 191 -7.91 -6.88 -0.60
CA ASP A 191 -8.82 -6.15 -1.49
C ASP A 191 -9.92 -7.04 -2.03
N GLY A 192 -11.11 -6.46 -2.18
CA GLY A 192 -12.24 -7.14 -2.77
C GLY A 192 -12.92 -8.13 -1.82
N ILE A 193 -12.75 -8.00 -0.50
CA ILE A 193 -13.43 -8.85 0.49
C ILE A 193 -14.16 -8.04 1.56
N THR A 194 -15.13 -8.68 2.20
CA THR A 194 -15.80 -8.21 3.42
C THR A 194 -15.85 -9.35 4.42
N PHE A 195 -15.20 -9.18 5.57
CA PHE A 195 -15.32 -10.08 6.70
C PHE A 195 -16.74 -10.09 7.25
N GLU A 196 -17.29 -11.28 7.45
CA GLU A 196 -18.63 -11.44 7.99
C GLU A 196 -18.63 -11.39 9.51
N GLN A 197 -19.65 -10.77 10.06
CA GLN A 197 -19.75 -10.50 11.49
C GLN A 197 -19.89 -11.80 12.30
N GLY A 198 -18.91 -12.08 13.18
CA GLY A 198 -18.97 -13.15 14.18
C GLY A 198 -19.15 -12.65 15.62
N GLY A 199 -19.34 -11.34 15.85
CA GLY A 199 -19.36 -10.76 17.20
C GLY A 199 -19.72 -9.26 17.25
N SER A 200 -19.33 -8.58 18.34
CA SER A 200 -19.55 -7.14 18.55
C SER A 200 -18.87 -6.29 17.49
N VAL A 201 -19.54 -5.21 17.07
CA VAL A 201 -19.04 -4.26 16.06
C VAL A 201 -18.83 -2.91 16.73
N VAL A 202 -17.59 -2.42 16.71
CA VAL A 202 -17.35 -1.01 16.95
C VAL A 202 -17.44 -0.32 15.59
N THR A 203 -18.57 0.33 15.33
CA THR A 203 -18.75 1.11 14.11
C THR A 203 -18.12 2.49 14.30
N LYS A 204 -17.17 2.84 13.43
CA LYS A 204 -16.64 4.21 13.37
C LYS A 204 -16.91 4.80 11.98
N PRO A 205 -17.94 5.66 11.84
CA PRO A 205 -18.42 6.09 10.52
C PRO A 205 -17.46 6.98 9.72
N ARG A 206 -16.26 7.31 10.22
CA ARG A 206 -15.35 8.27 9.58
C ARG A 206 -13.86 7.98 9.78
N ALA A 207 -13.39 6.82 9.32
CA ALA A 207 -11.94 6.61 9.21
C ALA A 207 -11.31 7.55 8.15
N GLY A 208 -12.07 7.94 7.11
CA GLY A 208 -11.58 8.87 6.07
C GLY A 208 -10.54 8.27 5.11
N THR A 209 -9.71 7.32 5.58
CA THR A 209 -8.73 6.55 4.81
C THR A 209 -8.67 5.09 5.27
N LEU A 210 -8.12 4.22 4.42
CA LEU A 210 -7.87 2.80 4.75
C LEU A 210 -6.85 2.65 5.90
N GLN A 211 -5.82 3.51 5.93
CA GLN A 211 -4.78 3.51 6.95
C GLN A 211 -5.36 3.84 8.32
N GLU A 212 -6.24 4.83 8.36
CA GLU A 212 -6.92 5.18 9.61
C GLU A 212 -7.82 4.04 10.09
N CYS A 213 -8.50 3.35 9.18
CA CYS A 213 -9.25 2.14 9.52
C CYS A 213 -8.33 1.05 10.11
N ALA A 214 -7.13 0.87 9.55
CA ALA A 214 -6.14 -0.06 10.10
C ALA A 214 -5.62 0.36 11.48
N ARG A 215 -5.40 1.66 11.73
CA ARG A 215 -4.99 2.16 13.05
C ARG A 215 -6.09 1.94 14.09
N ILE A 216 -7.34 2.24 13.74
CA ILE A 216 -8.50 2.00 14.62
C ILE A 216 -8.61 0.50 14.93
N MET A 217 -8.52 -0.37 13.91
CA MET A 217 -8.57 -1.81 14.07
C MET A 217 -7.44 -2.30 14.98
N ALA A 218 -6.20 -1.86 14.75
CA ALA A 218 -5.03 -2.29 15.52
C ALA A 218 -5.19 -2.05 17.04
N GLN A 219 -5.95 -1.01 17.42
CA GLN A 219 -6.25 -0.65 18.81
C GLN A 219 -7.45 -1.38 19.41
N SER A 220 -8.44 -1.78 18.60
CA SER A 220 -9.78 -2.10 19.12
C SER A 220 -10.45 -3.33 18.53
N GLY A 221 -9.80 -4.08 17.64
CA GLY A 221 -10.35 -5.31 17.07
C GLY A 221 -9.32 -6.19 16.40
N ARG A 222 -9.80 -7.23 15.71
CA ARG A 222 -8.96 -8.17 14.96
C ARG A 222 -9.21 -8.12 13.45
N TYR A 223 -10.40 -7.70 13.05
CA TYR A 223 -10.79 -7.59 11.66
C TYR A 223 -11.41 -6.22 11.41
N ALA A 224 -11.32 -5.71 10.19
CA ALA A 224 -12.07 -4.54 9.78
C ALA A 224 -12.46 -4.59 8.32
N ASN A 225 -13.58 -3.93 8.01
CA ASN A 225 -14.05 -3.72 6.65
C ASN A 225 -13.99 -2.23 6.34
N TYR A 226 -13.18 -1.86 5.36
CA TYR A 226 -13.12 -0.50 4.84
C TYR A 226 -13.82 -0.42 3.50
N HIS A 227 -14.93 0.32 3.45
CA HIS A 227 -15.66 0.53 2.21
C HIS A 227 -15.07 1.75 1.47
N ARG A 228 -14.50 1.51 0.29
CA ARG A 228 -13.67 2.51 -0.42
C ARG A 228 -14.44 3.76 -0.84
N ILE A 229 -15.71 3.60 -1.24
CA ILE A 229 -16.56 4.70 -1.73
C ILE A 229 -17.07 5.57 -0.57
N THR A 230 -17.74 4.95 0.41
CA THR A 230 -18.34 5.65 1.55
C THR A 230 -17.32 6.04 2.63
N ARG A 231 -16.07 5.56 2.55
CA ARG A 231 -15.01 5.73 3.55
C ARG A 231 -15.40 5.25 4.95
N TYR A 232 -16.32 4.30 4.98
CA TYR A 232 -16.85 3.70 6.20
C TYR A 232 -15.90 2.59 6.70
N CYS A 233 -15.68 2.53 8.01
CA CYS A 233 -14.85 1.52 8.66
C CYS A 233 -15.68 0.80 9.74
N ALA A 234 -15.85 -0.51 9.58
CA ALA A 234 -16.43 -1.38 10.61
C ALA A 234 -15.32 -2.23 11.21
N VAL A 235 -15.14 -2.18 12.52
CA VAL A 235 -14.17 -3.02 13.24
C VAL A 235 -14.91 -4.15 13.95
N LEU A 236 -14.38 -5.37 13.80
CA LEU A 236 -14.93 -6.60 14.33
C LEU A 236 -13.89 -7.28 15.23
N ASP A 237 -14.36 -7.86 16.33
CA ASP A 237 -13.52 -8.67 17.21
C ASP A 237 -13.27 -10.07 16.65
N VAL A 238 -14.27 -10.63 15.98
CA VAL A 238 -14.27 -11.99 15.43
C VAL A 238 -14.91 -12.02 14.06
N SER A 239 -14.30 -12.79 13.16
CA SER A 239 -14.83 -13.18 11.86
C SER A 239 -14.52 -14.65 11.61
N TYR A 240 -15.49 -15.39 11.07
CA TYR A 240 -15.32 -16.81 10.74
C TYR A 240 -15.06 -17.03 9.25
N LYS A 241 -15.56 -16.13 8.39
CA LYS A 241 -15.40 -16.16 6.94
C LYS A 241 -15.41 -14.75 6.34
N TYR A 242 -15.28 -14.65 5.02
CA TYR A 242 -15.53 -13.42 4.28
C TYR A 242 -16.31 -13.73 3.00
N THR A 243 -16.88 -12.69 2.42
CA THR A 243 -17.44 -12.70 1.06
C THR A 243 -16.64 -11.82 0.14
N LEU A 244 -16.71 -12.11 -1.17
CA LEU A 244 -16.14 -11.25 -2.19
C LEU A 244 -17.00 -9.99 -2.33
N SER A 245 -16.37 -8.83 -2.24
CA SER A 245 -16.99 -7.52 -2.27
C SER A 245 -16.02 -6.50 -2.89
N PRO A 246 -16.12 -6.22 -4.21
CA PRO A 246 -15.16 -5.39 -4.94
C PRO A 246 -15.00 -3.96 -4.40
N SER A 247 -16.01 -3.41 -3.73
CA SER A 247 -15.99 -2.07 -3.14
C SER A 247 -15.35 -2.00 -1.75
N SER A 248 -15.03 -3.15 -1.17
CA SER A 248 -14.50 -3.29 0.19
C SER A 248 -13.06 -3.77 0.20
N THR A 249 -12.34 -3.35 1.23
CA THR A 249 -11.04 -3.89 1.60
C THR A 249 -11.16 -4.45 3.02
N GLY A 250 -10.90 -5.74 3.17
CA GLY A 250 -10.76 -6.40 4.46
C GLY A 250 -9.38 -6.13 5.06
N LEU A 251 -9.34 -5.94 6.37
CA LEU A 251 -8.14 -5.84 7.18
C LEU A 251 -8.18 -6.94 8.24
N VAL A 252 -7.07 -7.64 8.47
CA VAL A 252 -6.97 -8.63 9.55
C VAL A 252 -5.65 -8.51 10.30
N LYS A 253 -5.70 -8.65 11.62
CA LYS A 253 -4.55 -8.54 12.51
C LYS A 253 -3.76 -9.86 12.55
N TYR A 254 -2.43 -9.75 12.64
CA TYR A 254 -1.50 -10.85 12.86
C TYR A 254 -0.33 -10.40 13.73
N ASN A 255 0.48 -11.36 14.21
CA ASN A 255 1.69 -11.07 14.97
C ASN A 255 2.90 -10.96 14.02
N THR A 256 3.52 -9.79 13.95
CA THR A 256 4.65 -9.49 13.05
C THR A 256 5.97 -10.13 13.49
N SER A 257 6.10 -10.52 14.77
CA SER A 257 7.24 -11.32 15.21
C SER A 257 7.19 -12.74 14.67
N ASP A 258 5.97 -13.26 14.44
CA ASP A 258 5.77 -14.66 14.12
C ASP A 258 5.62 -14.88 12.62
N TYR A 259 5.03 -13.91 11.91
CA TYR A 259 4.67 -14.06 10.50
C TYR A 259 4.97 -12.82 9.67
N VAL A 260 5.14 -13.05 8.36
CA VAL A 260 5.01 -12.04 7.31
C VAL A 260 3.84 -12.45 6.42
N CYS A 261 2.89 -11.54 6.25
CA CYS A 261 1.62 -11.86 5.61
C CYS A 261 1.33 -10.95 4.41
N THR A 262 0.58 -11.50 3.45
CA THR A 262 0.08 -10.79 2.26
C THR A 262 -1.38 -11.16 2.00
N GLY A 263 -2.16 -10.18 1.55
CA GLY A 263 -3.52 -10.42 1.07
C GLY A 263 -3.56 -10.61 -0.44
N ASN A 264 -4.68 -11.15 -0.94
CA ASN A 264 -4.89 -11.52 -2.35
C ASN A 264 -3.76 -12.37 -2.93
N GLY A 265 -3.12 -13.16 -2.07
CA GLY A 265 -1.96 -13.96 -2.41
C GLY A 265 -2.15 -15.39 -1.93
N ASP A 266 -1.61 -16.35 -2.68
CA ASP A 266 -1.54 -17.76 -2.32
C ASP A 266 -0.11 -18.27 -2.42
N PHE A 267 0.38 -18.90 -1.36
CA PHE A 267 1.63 -19.62 -1.43
C PHE A 267 1.43 -20.95 -2.15
N PHE A 268 2.01 -21.05 -3.35
CA PHE A 268 2.13 -22.33 -4.03
C PHE A 268 3.16 -23.21 -3.31
N GLY A 269 2.71 -24.32 -2.75
CA GLY A 269 3.53 -25.21 -1.94
C GLY A 269 2.81 -26.51 -1.63
N GLU A 270 3.50 -27.40 -0.91
CA GLU A 270 2.91 -28.65 -0.45
C GLU A 270 1.98 -28.37 0.73
N ASP A 271 0.72 -28.79 0.59
CA ASP A 271 -0.23 -28.79 1.69
C ASP A 271 0.10 -29.94 2.64
N ILE A 272 0.42 -29.59 3.88
CA ILE A 272 0.67 -30.52 4.98
C ILE A 272 -0.67 -31.07 5.48
N SER A 273 -1.66 -30.18 5.59
CA SER A 273 -3.04 -30.49 5.93
C SER A 273 -3.92 -29.28 5.65
N ASP A 274 -5.23 -29.50 5.65
CA ASP A 274 -6.20 -28.42 5.53
C ASP A 274 -7.46 -28.68 6.34
N SER A 275 -8.06 -27.62 6.88
CA SER A 275 -9.28 -27.71 7.70
C SER A 275 -10.04 -26.38 7.77
N ALA A 276 -11.32 -26.46 8.11
CA ALA A 276 -12.17 -25.28 8.27
C ALA A 276 -11.94 -24.65 9.66
N MET A 277 -11.48 -23.40 9.70
CA MET A 277 -11.22 -22.67 10.94
C MET A 277 -11.09 -21.15 10.70
N ARG A 278 -11.02 -20.37 11.79
CA ARG A 278 -10.73 -18.94 11.70
C ARG A 278 -9.28 -18.67 11.29
N PHE A 279 -9.03 -17.49 10.75
CA PHE A 279 -7.68 -17.08 10.33
C PHE A 279 -6.67 -17.06 11.50
N ASP A 280 -7.07 -16.55 12.67
CA ASP A 280 -6.19 -16.54 13.84
C ASP A 280 -5.81 -17.95 14.30
N GLN A 281 -6.80 -18.86 14.32
CA GLN A 281 -6.57 -20.27 14.62
C GLN A 281 -5.69 -20.96 13.56
N CYS A 282 -5.79 -20.56 12.30
CA CYS A 282 -4.94 -21.07 11.22
C CYS A 282 -3.46 -20.77 11.48
N LEU A 283 -3.15 -19.53 11.90
CA LEU A 283 -1.80 -19.15 12.30
C LEU A 283 -1.33 -19.95 13.51
N ASP A 284 -2.14 -20.00 14.58
CA ASP A 284 -1.76 -20.70 15.81
C ASP A 284 -1.52 -22.20 15.56
N THR A 285 -2.38 -22.84 14.76
CA THR A 285 -2.22 -24.26 14.40
C THR A 285 -0.91 -24.51 13.64
N CYS A 286 -0.50 -23.60 12.75
CA CYS A 286 0.76 -23.73 12.01
C CYS A 286 2.00 -23.62 12.90
N LYS A 287 1.92 -22.99 14.08
CA LYS A 287 3.09 -22.88 14.98
C LYS A 287 3.61 -24.27 15.38
N ASP A 288 2.68 -25.15 15.75
CA ASP A 288 2.98 -26.46 16.32
C ASP A 288 2.76 -27.63 15.35
N SER A 289 2.24 -27.37 14.15
CA SER A 289 1.93 -28.43 13.19
C SER A 289 3.16 -29.03 12.54
N PHE A 290 3.26 -30.36 12.64
CA PHE A 290 4.27 -31.19 12.00
C PHE A 290 3.60 -32.40 11.34
N SER A 291 3.92 -32.65 10.06
CA SER A 291 3.49 -33.90 9.40
C SER A 291 4.52 -34.98 9.65
N SER A 292 4.10 -36.03 10.35
CA SER A 292 4.90 -37.24 10.52
C SER A 292 5.14 -37.98 9.22
N THR A 293 4.22 -37.89 8.25
CA THR A 293 4.29 -38.58 6.96
C THR A 293 5.32 -37.94 6.03
N SER A 294 5.36 -36.61 5.98
CA SER A 294 6.32 -35.88 5.13
C SER A 294 7.54 -35.38 5.89
N GLN A 295 7.61 -35.58 7.21
CA GLN A 295 8.64 -35.05 8.12
C GLN A 295 8.86 -33.54 7.97
N LYS A 296 7.77 -32.78 7.73
CA LYS A 296 7.81 -31.33 7.47
C LYS A 296 7.02 -30.57 8.53
N GLN A 297 7.62 -29.49 9.04
CA GLN A 297 6.96 -28.56 9.95
C GLN A 297 6.27 -27.45 9.16
N CYS A 298 5.06 -27.06 9.57
CA CYS A 298 4.37 -25.93 8.95
C CYS A 298 5.21 -24.65 9.08
N ASN A 299 5.44 -24.00 7.94
CA ASN A 299 6.12 -22.71 7.87
C ASN A 299 5.33 -21.65 7.10
N ALA A 300 4.18 -22.00 6.53
CA ALA A 300 3.28 -21.05 5.92
C ALA A 300 1.83 -21.51 6.00
N VAL A 301 0.90 -20.57 5.80
CA VAL A 301 -0.52 -20.83 5.66
C VAL A 301 -1.09 -20.05 4.48
N THR A 302 -2.12 -20.62 3.85
CA THR A 302 -3.07 -19.88 3.01
C THR A 302 -4.46 -20.05 3.63
N TRP A 303 -5.15 -18.95 3.90
CA TRP A 303 -6.53 -18.96 4.39
C TRP A 303 -7.46 -18.31 3.37
N VAL A 304 -8.50 -19.03 2.97
CA VAL A 304 -9.42 -18.62 1.91
C VAL A 304 -10.87 -18.90 2.31
N ALA A 305 -11.78 -18.00 1.97
CA ALA A 305 -13.20 -18.30 2.13
C ALA A 305 -13.64 -19.23 1.00
N THR A 306 -14.35 -20.29 1.36
CA THR A 306 -14.95 -21.22 0.40
C THR A 306 -16.44 -20.97 0.35
N GLU A 307 -17.00 -20.87 -0.85
CA GLU A 307 -18.44 -20.68 -1.04
C GLU A 307 -19.23 -21.82 -0.37
N GLY A 308 -20.34 -21.46 0.29
CA GLY A 308 -21.19 -22.41 1.00
C GLY A 308 -20.61 -22.96 2.31
N GLN A 309 -19.46 -22.47 2.77
CA GLN A 309 -18.90 -22.82 4.08
C GLN A 309 -19.15 -21.71 5.11
N ASP A 310 -19.27 -22.10 6.38
CA ASP A 310 -19.45 -21.19 7.51
C ASP A 310 -18.13 -20.68 8.10
N MET A 311 -17.03 -21.31 7.71
CA MET A 311 -15.68 -20.90 8.08
C MET A 311 -14.78 -20.83 6.84
N GLY A 312 -13.74 -20.00 6.92
CA GLY A 312 -12.66 -20.07 5.96
C GLY A 312 -11.91 -21.40 6.06
N ARG A 313 -11.33 -21.83 4.94
CA ARG A 313 -10.46 -22.99 4.86
C ARG A 313 -9.01 -22.57 5.05
N CYS A 314 -8.37 -23.20 6.02
CA CYS A 314 -6.96 -23.04 6.32
C CYS A 314 -6.17 -24.17 5.65
N TYR A 315 -5.21 -23.80 4.81
CA TYR A 315 -4.22 -24.70 4.23
C TYR A 315 -2.90 -24.49 4.96
N LEU A 316 -2.44 -25.50 5.70
CA LEU A 316 -1.14 -25.52 6.34
C LEU A 316 -0.11 -25.98 5.32
N LYS A 317 0.96 -25.20 5.15
CA LYS A 317 1.91 -25.38 4.04
C LYS A 317 3.34 -25.52 4.52
N TYR A 318 4.11 -26.25 3.71
CA TYR A 318 5.56 -26.24 3.74
C TYR A 318 6.11 -25.60 2.46
N LEU A 319 6.88 -24.53 2.61
CA LEU A 319 7.56 -23.84 1.52
C LEU A 319 9.04 -24.18 1.51
N HIS A 320 9.55 -24.53 0.33
CA HIS A 320 10.97 -24.66 0.06
C HIS A 320 11.56 -23.26 -0.25
N GLY A 321 12.17 -22.64 0.77
CA GLY A 321 12.77 -21.31 0.69
C GLY A 321 11.75 -20.16 0.67
N ASP A 322 12.25 -18.94 0.49
CA ASP A 322 11.44 -17.72 0.47
C ASP A 322 10.79 -17.54 -0.90
N ARG A 323 9.62 -18.14 -1.11
CA ARG A 323 8.82 -17.95 -2.32
C ARG A 323 7.76 -16.88 -2.08
N PRO A 324 7.64 -15.86 -2.94
CA PRO A 324 6.54 -14.91 -2.82
C PRO A 324 5.22 -15.61 -3.12
N ALA A 325 4.14 -15.14 -2.47
CA ALA A 325 2.79 -15.61 -2.80
C ALA A 325 2.45 -15.20 -4.24
N GLY A 326 1.87 -16.13 -4.99
CA GLY A 326 1.26 -15.82 -6.29
C GLY A 326 -0.07 -15.12 -6.12
N PRO A 327 -0.58 -14.44 -7.17
CA PRO A 327 -1.86 -13.75 -7.10
C PRO A 327 -3.02 -14.73 -6.88
N ASN A 328 -3.97 -14.33 -6.03
CA ASN A 328 -5.18 -15.10 -5.75
C ASN A 328 -6.42 -14.21 -5.82
N ALA A 329 -7.31 -14.53 -6.77
CA ALA A 329 -8.54 -13.77 -7.02
C ALA A 329 -9.64 -14.01 -5.99
N LEU A 330 -9.51 -15.03 -5.13
CA LEU A 330 -10.49 -15.37 -4.11
C LEU A 330 -10.29 -14.58 -2.82
N GLY A 331 -9.35 -13.63 -2.77
CA GLY A 331 -9.10 -12.86 -1.55
C GLY A 331 -8.37 -13.66 -0.48
N ALA A 332 -7.54 -14.64 -0.88
CA ALA A 332 -6.75 -15.42 0.06
C ALA A 332 -5.81 -14.55 0.91
N ILE A 333 -5.60 -14.98 2.15
CA ILE A 333 -4.70 -14.38 3.12
C ILE A 333 -3.59 -15.39 3.37
N SER A 334 -2.37 -15.03 3.01
CA SER A 334 -1.23 -15.93 3.07
C SER A 334 -0.18 -15.40 4.02
N CYS A 335 0.33 -16.24 4.91
CA CYS A 335 1.34 -15.87 5.89
C CYS A 335 2.44 -16.92 5.94
N MET A 336 3.70 -16.49 5.92
CA MET A 336 4.86 -17.36 6.14
C MET A 336 5.50 -16.98 7.47
N LYS A 337 6.10 -17.95 8.17
CA LYS A 337 6.82 -17.69 9.41
C LYS A 337 7.92 -16.67 9.15
N SER A 338 8.06 -15.71 10.05
CA SER A 338 9.10 -14.70 9.95
C SER A 338 10.47 -15.38 10.03
N PRO A 339 11.42 -15.08 9.12
CA PRO A 339 12.76 -15.67 9.14
C PRO A 339 13.61 -15.22 10.34
N LEU A 340 13.07 -14.38 11.23
CA LEU A 340 13.73 -13.84 12.41
C LEU A 340 13.52 -14.68 13.69
N ASN A 341 12.93 -15.89 13.59
CA ASN A 341 12.83 -16.87 14.68
C ASN A 341 13.50 -18.19 14.34
#